data_AF-A0A7J8NG42-F1
#
_entry.id   AF-A0A7J8NG42-F1
#
_cell.length_a   1.000
_cell.length_b   1.000
_cell.length_c   1.000
_cell.angle_alpha   90.00
_cell.angle_beta   90.00
_cell.angle_gamma   90.00
#
_symmetry.space_group_name_H-M   'P 1'
#
loop_
_entity.id
_entity.type
_entity.pdbx_description
1 polymer ?
#
loop_
_entity_poly.entity_id
_entity_poly.type
_entity_poly.pdbx_seq_one_letter_code
_entity_poly.pdbx_strand_id
1 'polypeptide(L)'
;MINYKTLVRSMKYIAPPPGEYERGLFAHTDKSVSTIICDDQISGLEIEVDGQWIKLSLSPSFFCFVVGDPLKVSFAIPIEGTIIKTPKELMDEQHPQLYKDFDFLGFFLYAFSNPAKHIDSGEQLHAFASLSPQISN
;
A
#
# COMPACT_ATOMS: atom_id res chain seq x y z
N MET A 1 -27.09 1.24 -1.33
CA MET A 1 -25.95 1.16 -2.27
C MET A 1 -24.69 1.32 -1.44
N ILE A 2 -23.75 0.38 -1.49
CA ILE A 2 -22.45 0.51 -0.82
C ILE A 2 -21.60 1.43 -1.69
N ASN A 3 -21.08 2.53 -1.12
CA ASN A 3 -20.33 3.55 -1.87
C ASN A 3 -18.84 3.24 -1.77
N TYR A 4 -18.27 2.67 -2.84
CA TYR A 4 -16.83 2.42 -2.95
C TYR A 4 -16.15 3.60 -3.63
N LYS A 5 -15.09 4.13 -3.03
CA LYS A 5 -14.29 5.21 -3.62
C LYS A 5 -13.13 4.62 -4.41
N THR A 6 -13.09 4.90 -5.71
CA THR A 6 -11.93 4.61 -6.55
C THR A 6 -11.22 5.93 -6.85
N LEU A 7 -9.90 5.99 -6.63
CA LEU A 7 -9.07 7.10 -7.05
C LEU A 7 -8.37 6.72 -8.36
N VAL A 8 -8.59 7.50 -9.41
CA VAL A 8 -7.81 7.41 -10.64
C VAL A 8 -6.79 8.54 -10.63
N ARG A 9 -5.51 8.20 -10.81
CA ARG A 9 -4.43 9.19 -10.95
C ARG A 9 -3.72 8.98 -12.28
N SER A 10 -3.64 10.05 -13.08
CA SER A 10 -2.73 10.12 -14.22
C SER A 10 -1.50 10.89 -13.79
N MET A 11 -0.32 10.38 -14.12
CA MET A 11 0.97 10.94 -13.76
C MET A 11 1.79 11.11 -15.04
N LYS A 12 2.54 12.20 -15.13
CA LYS A 12 3.50 12.44 -16.22
C LYS A 12 4.85 12.73 -15.60
N TYR A 13 5.86 11.99 -16.05
CA TYR A 13 7.24 12.17 -15.61
C TYR A 13 8.09 12.72 -16.76
N ILE A 14 9.12 13.50 -16.40
CA ILE A 14 10.12 13.96 -17.36
C ILE A 14 11.25 12.93 -17.34
N ALA A 15 11.72 12.51 -18.51
CA ALA A 15 12.86 11.61 -18.59
C ALA A 15 14.13 12.31 -18.08
N PRO A 16 14.99 11.62 -17.30
CA PRO A 16 16.25 12.18 -16.87
C PRO A 16 17.18 12.44 -18.08
N PRO A 17 18.21 13.28 -17.92
CA PRO A 17 19.25 13.44 -18.93
C PRO A 17 19.90 12.10 -19.32
N PRO A 18 20.46 11.97 -20.53
CA PRO A 18 21.08 10.72 -20.97
C PRO A 18 22.18 10.25 -20.03
N GLY A 19 22.06 9.02 -19.53
CA GLY A 19 23.01 8.41 -18.60
C GLY A 19 22.79 8.76 -17.12
N GLU A 20 21.81 9.61 -16.81
CA GLU A 20 21.44 9.95 -15.45
C GLU A 20 20.24 9.10 -14.97
N TYR A 21 20.22 8.84 -13.66
CA TYR A 21 19.11 8.20 -12.98
C TYR A 21 18.49 9.21 -12.04
N GLU A 22 17.21 9.52 -12.25
CA GLU A 22 16.45 10.45 -11.41
C GLU A 22 15.20 9.77 -10.86
N ARG A 23 14.93 10.00 -9.58
CA ARG A 23 13.79 9.42 -8.88
C ARG A 23 12.55 10.31 -9.08
N GLY A 24 11.59 9.83 -9.85
CA GLY A 24 10.31 10.53 -10.08
C GLY A 24 9.31 10.45 -8.92
N LEU A 25 9.37 9.39 -8.10
CA LEU A 25 8.49 9.19 -6.94
C LEU A 25 9.29 8.49 -5.83
N PHE A 26 9.09 8.92 -4.58
CA PHE A 26 9.75 8.29 -3.44
C PHE A 26 9.30 6.84 -3.26
N ALA A 27 10.20 5.98 -2.77
CA ALA A 27 9.86 4.62 -2.37
C ALA A 27 8.70 4.63 -1.38
N HIS A 28 7.68 3.82 -1.63
CA HIS A 28 6.50 3.73 -0.79
C HIS A 28 5.76 2.41 -0.98
N THR A 29 4.85 2.11 -0.05
CA THR A 29 3.78 1.12 -0.24
C THR A 29 2.43 1.81 -0.38
N ASP A 30 1.51 1.14 -1.07
CA ASP A 30 0.18 1.68 -1.31
C ASP A 30 -0.70 1.63 -0.05
N LYS A 31 -1.34 2.76 0.25
CA LYS A 31 -2.30 2.90 1.37
C LYS A 31 -3.74 2.63 0.96
N SER A 32 -4.00 2.50 -0.33
CA SER A 32 -5.22 1.90 -0.88
C SER A 32 -5.23 0.40 -0.59
N VAL A 33 -6.38 -0.27 -0.71
CA VAL A 33 -6.45 -1.75 -0.63
C VAL A 33 -5.62 -2.39 -1.75
N SER A 34 -5.71 -1.84 -2.96
CA SER A 34 -4.97 -2.32 -4.12
C SER A 34 -4.84 -1.22 -5.16
N THR A 35 -3.89 -1.38 -6.07
CA THR A 35 -3.70 -0.49 -7.22
C THR A 35 -3.46 -1.29 -8.49
N ILE A 36 -4.01 -0.81 -9.60
CA ILE A 36 -3.68 -1.28 -10.94
C ILE A 36 -2.85 -0.20 -11.61
N ILE A 37 -1.63 -0.54 -12.02
CA ILE A 37 -0.72 0.35 -12.74
C ILE A 37 -0.67 -0.09 -14.19
N CYS A 38 -0.99 0.85 -15.08
CA CYS A 38 -0.74 0.74 -16.51
C CYS A 38 0.34 1.78 -16.85
N ASP A 39 1.49 1.32 -17.34
CA ASP A 39 2.56 2.21 -17.78
C ASP A 39 2.43 2.53 -19.28
N ASP A 40 3.26 3.45 -19.75
CA ASP A 40 3.39 3.85 -21.15
C ASP A 40 4.49 3.05 -21.88
N GLN A 41 4.90 1.90 -21.34
CA GLN A 41 6.02 1.06 -21.78
C GLN A 41 7.39 1.73 -21.67
N ILE A 42 7.49 2.92 -21.07
CA ILE A 42 8.76 3.50 -20.66
C ILE A 42 9.08 2.93 -19.28
N SER A 43 10.02 1.98 -19.23
CA SER A 43 10.37 1.32 -17.97
C SER A 43 10.94 2.35 -16.97
N GLY A 44 10.14 2.70 -15.97
CA GLY A 44 10.50 3.55 -14.83
C GLY A 44 9.94 3.06 -13.50
N LEU A 45 9.05 2.06 -13.52
CA LEU A 45 8.57 1.40 -12.31
C LEU A 45 9.64 0.45 -11.77
N GLU A 46 9.97 0.59 -10.49
CA GLU A 46 10.88 -0.29 -9.78
C GLU A 46 10.18 -0.82 -8.52
N ILE A 47 10.44 -2.09 -8.19
CA ILE A 47 9.94 -2.73 -6.97
C ILE A 47 11.12 -3.24 -6.15
N GLU A 48 10.98 -3.22 -4.82
CA GLU A 48 11.97 -3.76 -3.93
C GLU A 48 11.66 -5.23 -3.62
N VAL A 49 12.66 -6.10 -3.78
CA VAL A 49 12.62 -7.53 -3.43
C VAL A 49 13.90 -7.85 -2.67
N ASP A 50 13.77 -8.31 -1.43
CA ASP A 50 14.91 -8.66 -0.55
C ASP A 50 15.99 -7.57 -0.46
N GLY A 51 15.56 -6.29 -0.36
CA GLY A 51 16.46 -5.14 -0.28
C GLY A 51 17.05 -4.69 -1.62
N GLN A 52 16.68 -5.34 -2.73
CA GLN A 52 17.15 -5.01 -4.07
C GLN A 52 16.04 -4.39 -4.92
N TRP A 53 16.36 -3.29 -5.59
CA TRP A 53 15.46 -2.64 -6.53
C TRP A 53 15.52 -3.30 -7.90
N ILE A 54 14.38 -3.79 -8.36
CA ILE A 54 14.20 -4.48 -9.64
C ILE A 54 13.33 -3.61 -10.53
N LYS A 55 13.85 -3.29 -11.71
CA LYS A 55 13.12 -2.58 -12.75
C LYS A 55 12.08 -3.48 -13.40
N LEU A 56 10.83 -3.06 -13.40
CA LEU A 56 9.74 -3.74 -14.08
C LEU A 56 9.62 -3.25 -15.53
N SER A 57 9.51 -4.20 -16.45
CA SER A 57 9.20 -3.96 -17.85
C SER A 57 7.90 -4.71 -18.17
N LEU A 58 6.81 -3.96 -18.28
CA LEU A 58 5.49 -4.51 -18.60
C LEU A 58 5.32 -4.58 -20.12
N SER A 59 4.76 -5.67 -20.64
CA SER A 59 4.38 -5.71 -22.07
C SER A 59 3.07 -4.94 -22.30
N PRO A 60 2.77 -4.51 -23.54
CA PRO A 60 1.66 -3.61 -23.87
C PRO A 60 0.25 -4.02 -23.40
N SER A 61 0.05 -5.31 -23.09
CA SER A 61 -1.24 -5.88 -22.68
C SER A 61 -1.25 -6.35 -21.22
N PHE A 62 -0.22 -6.01 -20.45
CA PHE A 62 -0.14 -6.31 -19.03
C PHE A 62 -0.33 -5.05 -18.21
N PHE A 63 -0.84 -5.26 -17.00
CA PHE A 63 -0.88 -4.28 -15.94
C PHE A 63 -0.18 -4.87 -14.71
N CYS A 64 0.32 -4.00 -13.84
CA CYS A 64 0.81 -4.43 -12.54
C CYS A 64 -0.32 -4.28 -11.51
N PHE A 65 -0.64 -5.36 -10.81
CA PHE A 65 -1.53 -5.31 -9.65
C PHE A 65 -0.67 -5.24 -8.38
N VAL A 66 -0.83 -4.16 -7.62
CA VAL A 66 -0.11 -3.93 -6.37
C VAL A 66 -1.06 -4.18 -5.20
N VAL A 67 -0.61 -5.04 -4.28
CA VAL A 67 -1.28 -5.29 -3.00
C VAL A 67 -0.93 -4.14 -2.05
N GLY A 68 -1.93 -3.38 -1.65
CA GLY A 68 -1.74 -2.32 -0.67
C GLY A 68 -1.78 -2.82 0.77
N ASP A 69 -1.35 -1.97 1.70
CA ASP A 69 -1.17 -2.33 3.10
C ASP A 69 -2.43 -2.89 3.78
N PRO A 70 -3.66 -2.36 3.56
CA PRO A 70 -4.87 -2.95 4.13
C PRO A 70 -5.13 -4.38 3.65
N LEU A 71 -4.83 -4.68 2.38
CA LEU A 71 -5.06 -6.01 1.80
C LEU A 71 -4.09 -7.07 2.35
N LYS A 72 -2.94 -6.64 2.89
CA LYS A 72 -2.03 -7.53 3.65
C LYS A 72 -2.67 -8.05 4.94
N VAL A 73 -3.69 -7.38 5.47
CA VAL A 73 -4.35 -7.71 6.74
C VAL A 73 -5.73 -8.32 6.51
N SER A 74 -6.51 -7.79 5.56
CA SER A 74 -7.90 -8.19 5.36
C SER A 74 -8.34 -8.11 3.89
N PHE A 75 -9.28 -8.97 3.51
CA PHE A 75 -9.91 -8.95 2.18
C PHE A 75 -11.11 -7.97 2.08
N ALA A 76 -11.34 -7.15 3.12
CA ALA A 76 -12.43 -6.20 3.13
C ALA A 76 -12.14 -4.98 2.24
N ILE A 77 -13.11 -4.59 1.41
CA ILE A 77 -13.08 -3.28 0.73
C ILE A 77 -13.67 -2.25 1.70
N PRO A 78 -12.87 -1.31 2.22
CA PRO A 78 -13.30 -0.44 3.29
C PRO A 78 -14.23 0.66 2.77
N ILE A 79 -15.34 0.80 3.45
CA ILE A 79 -16.15 2.01 3.49
C ILE A 79 -15.83 2.79 4.78
N GLU A 80 -16.33 4.02 4.89
CA GLU A 80 -16.19 4.80 6.12
C GLU A 80 -16.70 4.02 7.34
N GLY A 81 -15.90 3.99 8.42
CA GLY A 81 -16.17 3.20 9.62
C GLY A 81 -15.78 1.71 9.54
N THR A 82 -15.11 1.27 8.47
CA THR A 82 -14.64 -0.12 8.36
C THR A 82 -13.46 -0.36 9.30
N ILE A 83 -13.65 -1.32 10.21
CA ILE A 83 -12.58 -1.90 11.00
C ILE A 83 -11.92 -3.02 10.18
N ILE A 84 -10.63 -2.86 9.90
CA ILE A 84 -9.79 -3.88 9.28
C ILE A 84 -9.46 -4.92 10.35
N LYS A 85 -9.81 -6.17 10.05
CA LYS A 85 -9.60 -7.33 10.92
C LYS A 85 -8.98 -8.47 10.13
N THR A 86 -8.10 -9.22 10.77
CA THR A 86 -7.57 -10.45 10.19
C THR A 86 -8.69 -11.49 10.16
N PRO A 87 -9.02 -12.10 9.01
CA PRO A 87 -10.00 -13.19 8.94
C PRO A 87 -9.58 -14.35 9.85
N LYS A 88 -10.53 -14.92 10.59
CA LYS A 88 -10.25 -16.01 11.54
C LYS A 88 -9.75 -17.27 10.83
N GLU A 89 -10.14 -17.45 9.59
CA GLU A 89 -9.74 -18.55 8.70
C GLU A 89 -8.26 -18.48 8.30
N LEU A 90 -7.60 -17.33 8.48
CA LEU A 90 -6.18 -17.12 8.20
C LEU A 90 -5.33 -17.11 9.49
N MET A 91 -5.95 -17.39 10.64
CA MET A 91 -5.29 -17.39 11.94
C MET A 91 -5.29 -18.80 12.53
N ASP A 92 -4.10 -19.28 12.87
CA ASP A 92 -3.89 -20.57 13.54
C ASP A 92 -2.66 -20.49 14.46
N GLU A 93 -2.25 -21.63 15.04
CA GLU A 93 -1.07 -21.67 15.93
C GLU A 93 0.25 -21.37 15.20
N GLN A 94 0.34 -21.66 13.89
CA GLN A 94 1.51 -21.37 13.07
C GLN A 94 1.50 -19.91 12.55
N HIS A 95 0.32 -19.34 12.35
CA HIS A 95 0.08 -18.00 11.81
C HIS A 95 -0.81 -17.20 12.78
N PRO A 96 -0.25 -16.73 13.92
CA PRO A 96 -1.03 -15.96 14.88
C PRO A 96 -1.37 -14.57 14.33
N GLN A 97 -2.34 -13.91 14.95
CA GLN A 97 -2.70 -12.53 14.62
C GLN A 97 -1.48 -11.59 14.75
N LEU A 98 -1.06 -11.00 13.64
CA LEU A 98 0.09 -10.08 13.60
C LEU A 98 -0.28 -8.64 13.98
N TYR A 99 -1.48 -8.20 13.62
CA TYR A 99 -1.97 -6.84 13.85
C TYR A 99 -3.29 -6.87 14.60
N LYS A 100 -3.42 -5.96 15.57
CA LYS A 100 -4.72 -5.67 16.20
C LYS A 100 -5.70 -5.14 15.17
N ASP A 101 -6.99 -5.30 15.43
CA ASP A 101 -8.04 -4.68 14.65
C ASP A 101 -7.89 -3.14 14.65
N PHE A 102 -8.07 -2.49 13.51
CA PHE A 102 -7.90 -1.03 13.39
C PHE A 102 -8.86 -0.38 12.39
N ASP A 103 -9.18 0.90 12.57
CA ASP A 103 -10.01 1.65 11.63
C ASP A 103 -9.23 2.02 10.35
N PHE A 104 -9.78 1.69 9.19
CA PHE A 104 -9.13 1.95 7.90
C PHE A 104 -8.87 3.44 7.68
N LEU A 105 -9.84 4.30 7.95
CA LEU A 105 -9.70 5.73 7.71
C LEU A 105 -8.68 6.34 8.66
N GLY A 106 -8.65 5.87 9.91
CA GLY A 106 -7.63 6.20 10.90
C GLY A 106 -6.22 5.86 10.41
N PHE A 107 -6.01 4.65 9.89
CA PHE A 107 -4.73 4.26 9.29
C PHE A 107 -4.38 5.12 8.09
N PHE A 108 -5.32 5.29 7.16
CA PHE A 108 -5.12 6.06 5.94
C PHE A 108 -4.71 7.50 6.25
N LEU A 109 -5.41 8.18 7.17
CA LEU A 109 -5.07 9.54 7.59
C LEU A 109 -3.75 9.60 8.35
N TYR A 110 -3.45 8.61 9.19
CA TYR A 110 -2.17 8.52 9.88
C TYR A 110 -1.00 8.42 8.90
N ALA A 111 -1.08 7.59 7.86
CA ALA A 111 -0.01 7.39 6.89
C ALA A 111 0.42 8.69 6.16
N PHE A 112 -0.49 9.67 6.02
CA PHE A 112 -0.20 10.97 5.42
C PHE A 112 0.00 12.11 6.45
N SER A 113 -0.02 11.78 7.75
CA SER A 113 0.14 12.74 8.85
C SER A 113 1.60 13.06 9.14
N ASN A 114 1.87 14.18 9.84
CA ASN A 114 3.24 14.55 10.23
C ASN A 114 3.99 13.47 11.03
N PRO A 115 3.38 12.78 12.02
CA PRO A 115 4.03 11.68 12.72
C PRO A 115 4.57 10.57 11.81
N ALA A 116 3.85 10.24 10.72
CA ALA A 116 4.23 9.14 9.83
C ALA A 116 5.25 9.55 8.76
N LYS A 117 5.49 10.85 8.54
CA LYS A 117 6.42 11.36 7.49
C LYS A 117 7.85 10.88 7.65
N HIS A 118 8.27 10.58 8.87
CA HIS A 118 9.64 10.14 9.17
C HIS A 118 9.76 8.62 9.33
N ILE A 119 8.65 7.89 9.17
CA ILE A 119 8.60 6.44 9.22
C ILE A 119 8.66 5.93 7.79
N ASP A 120 9.48 4.89 7.57
CA ASP A 120 9.50 4.22 6.27
C ASP A 120 8.08 3.81 5.87
N SER A 121 7.73 4.00 4.59
CA SER A 121 6.36 3.78 4.16
C SER A 121 5.88 2.35 4.43
N GLY A 122 6.74 1.34 4.27
CA GLY A 122 6.43 -0.06 4.55
C GLY A 122 6.17 -0.33 6.02
N GLU A 123 6.74 0.47 6.92
CA GLU A 123 6.62 0.34 8.37
C GLU A 123 5.42 1.10 8.96
N GLN A 124 4.75 1.95 8.18
CA GLN A 124 3.65 2.78 8.69
C GLN A 124 2.47 1.95 9.21
N LEU A 125 2.18 0.79 8.60
CA LEU A 125 1.15 -0.13 9.09
C LEU A 125 1.51 -0.70 10.46
N HIS A 126 2.75 -1.20 10.61
CA HIS A 126 3.27 -1.70 11.89
C HIS A 126 3.24 -0.62 12.97
N ALA A 127 3.69 0.58 12.65
CA ALA A 127 3.68 1.71 13.57
C ALA A 127 2.25 2.05 14.01
N PHE A 128 1.30 2.16 13.08
CA PHE A 128 -0.09 2.48 13.41
C PHE A 128 -0.77 1.40 14.25
N ALA A 129 -0.59 0.13 13.87
CA ALA A 129 -1.18 -1.00 14.59
C ALA A 129 -0.60 -1.16 16.01
N SER A 130 0.65 -0.74 16.22
CA SER A 130 1.29 -0.72 17.54
C SER A 130 0.73 0.37 18.47
N LEU A 131 0.30 1.49 17.89
CA LEU A 131 -0.33 2.62 18.61
C LEU A 131 -1.82 2.39 18.89
N SER A 132 -2.48 1.55 18.09
CA SER A 132 -3.93 1.38 18.15
C SER A 132 -4.36 0.72 19.47
N PRO A 133 -5.32 1.34 20.21
CA PRO A 133 -5.93 0.71 21.39
C PRO A 133 -6.53 -0.64 21.01
N GLN A 134 -6.63 -1.57 21.98
CA GLN A 134 -7.46 -2.75 21.74
C GLN A 134 -8.91 -2.29 21.58
N ILE A 135 -9.45 -2.45 20.37
CA ILE A 135 -10.89 -2.28 20.14
C ILE A 135 -11.53 -3.54 20.73
N SER A 136 -12.03 -3.44 21.96
CA SER A 136 -12.80 -4.50 22.60
C SER A 136 -14.07 -4.76 21.79
N ASN A 137 -14.26 -6.01 21.35
CA ASN A 137 -15.53 -6.46 20.78
C ASN A 137 -16.63 -6.53 21.86
#